data_AF-A0A3B7A547-F1
#
_entry.id   AF-A0A3B7A547-F1
#
_cell.length_a   1.000
_cell.length_b   1.000
_cell.length_c   1.000
_cell.angle_alpha   90.00
_cell.angle_beta   90.00
_cell.angle_gamma   90.00
#
_symmetry.space_group_name_H-M   'P 1'
#
loop_
_entity.id
_entity.type
_entity.pdbx_description
1 polymer ?
#
loop_
_entity_poly.entity_id
_entity_poly.type
_entity_poly.pdbx_seq_one_letter_code
_entity_poly.pdbx_strand_id
1 'polypeptide(L)'
;MAENASPTPTEFVMKPSTIDCKGQSVSLGDKVRVLEVTTDADLDEDDLEMFRDMVGAICDIERIDADGAAWVALWWNGDEGTVLTQIGLAPWQMERVKG
;
A
#
# COMPACT_ATOMS: atom_id res chain seq x y z
N MET A 1 27.93 -4.16 45.09
CA MET A 1 27.31 -2.94 44.55
C MET A 1 26.51 -3.40 43.34
N ALA A 2 25.18 -3.32 43.42
CA ALA A 2 24.29 -3.74 42.33
C ALA A 2 23.85 -2.48 41.58
N GLU A 3 24.24 -2.39 40.31
CA GLU A 3 23.90 -1.27 39.44
C GLU A 3 22.53 -1.61 38.82
N ASN A 4 21.51 -0.86 39.22
CA ASN A 4 20.17 -0.96 38.65
C ASN A 4 20.23 -0.52 37.18
N ALA A 5 20.11 -1.46 36.25
CA ALA A 5 19.80 -1.15 34.86
C ALA A 5 18.37 -0.60 34.79
N SER A 6 18.23 0.68 34.48
CA SER A 6 16.93 1.29 34.17
C SER A 6 16.35 0.62 32.92
N PRO A 7 15.07 0.18 32.93
CA PRO A 7 14.45 -0.32 31.72
C PRO A 7 14.34 0.82 30.70
N THR A 8 14.82 0.58 29.48
CA THR A 8 14.61 1.48 28.34
C THR A 8 13.11 1.68 28.13
N PRO A 9 12.64 2.90 27.78
CA PRO A 9 11.24 3.09 27.48
C PRO A 9 10.87 2.22 26.29
N THR A 10 9.86 1.37 26.45
CA THR A 10 9.22 0.67 25.33
C THR A 10 8.80 1.75 24.33
N GLU A 11 9.55 1.91 23.25
CA GLU A 11 9.10 2.70 22.11
C GLU A 11 7.76 2.09 21.69
N PHE A 12 6.68 2.84 21.88
CA PHE A 12 5.44 2.54 21.18
C PHE A 12 5.78 2.70 19.70
N VAL A 13 6.09 1.59 19.02
CA VAL A 13 6.25 1.56 17.57
C VAL A 13 4.89 1.95 17.00
N MET A 14 4.73 3.23 16.67
CA MET A 14 3.57 3.69 15.93
C MET A 14 3.64 2.98 14.58
N LYS A 15 2.69 2.06 14.35
CA LYS A 15 2.59 1.43 13.04
C LYS A 15 2.27 2.52 12.02
N PRO A 16 2.99 2.58 10.89
CA PRO A 16 2.65 3.50 9.81
C PRO A 16 1.18 3.35 9.43
N SER A 17 0.51 4.50 9.30
CA SER A 17 -0.90 4.58 8.91
C SER A 17 -1.10 5.80 8.03
N THR A 18 -2.04 5.74 7.11
CA THR A 18 -2.49 6.86 6.29
C THR A 18 -4.02 6.96 6.35
N ILE A 19 -4.63 7.71 5.44
CA ILE A 19 -6.08 7.80 5.30
C ILE A 19 -6.52 7.48 3.88
N ASP A 20 -7.76 7.03 3.71
CA ASP A 20 -8.41 6.88 2.41
C ASP A 20 -9.05 8.20 1.93
N CYS A 21 -9.72 8.17 0.76
CA CYS A 21 -10.37 9.32 0.16
C CYS A 21 -11.54 9.88 0.99
N LYS A 22 -11.99 9.16 2.02
CA LYS A 22 -13.05 9.53 2.96
C LYS A 22 -12.51 9.91 4.34
N GLY A 23 -11.19 9.99 4.49
CA GLY A 23 -10.53 10.30 5.77
C GLY A 23 -10.52 9.14 6.78
N GLN A 24 -10.85 7.92 6.35
CA GLN A 24 -10.77 6.74 7.21
C GLN A 24 -9.32 6.29 7.32
N SER A 25 -8.86 5.99 8.54
CA SER A 25 -7.51 5.46 8.74
C SER A 25 -7.34 4.13 8.01
N VAL A 26 -6.22 3.99 7.32
CA VAL A 26 -5.75 2.79 6.60
C VAL A 26 -4.41 2.39 7.20
N SER A 27 -4.28 1.12 7.55
CA SER A 27 -3.06 0.52 8.12
C SER A 27 -2.67 -0.74 7.34
N LEU A 28 -1.46 -1.25 7.63
CA LEU A 28 -0.99 -2.53 7.10
C LEU A 28 -2.03 -3.64 7.28
N GLY A 29 -2.33 -4.37 6.20
CA GLY A 29 -3.29 -5.47 6.17
C GLY A 29 -4.76 -5.05 6.04
N ASP A 30 -5.09 -3.76 6.07
CA ASP A 30 -6.42 -3.30 5.65
C ASP A 30 -6.62 -3.56 4.15
N LYS A 31 -7.87 -3.79 3.75
CA LYS A 31 -8.26 -3.87 2.34
C LYS A 31 -8.71 -2.52 1.83
N VAL A 32 -8.26 -2.18 0.63
CA VAL A 32 -8.67 -0.96 -0.08
C VAL A 32 -9.10 -1.29 -1.50
N ARG A 33 -10.08 -0.56 -2.01
CA ARG A 33 -10.37 -0.49 -3.45
C ARG A 33 -9.47 0.57 -4.07
N VAL A 34 -8.78 0.21 -5.15
CA VAL A 34 -8.03 1.16 -5.97
C VAL A 34 -9.02 1.98 -6.78
N LEU A 35 -8.92 3.31 -6.72
CA LEU A 35 -9.79 4.24 -7.43
C LEU A 35 -9.09 4.85 -8.65
N GLU A 36 -7.78 5.03 -8.54
CA GLU A 36 -6.93 5.65 -9.56
C GLU A 36 -5.50 5.13 -9.38
N VAL A 37 -4.71 5.14 -10.44
CA VAL A 37 -3.27 4.84 -10.41
C VAL A 37 -2.50 5.97 -11.08
N THR A 38 -1.33 6.30 -10.55
CA THR A 38 -0.38 7.20 -11.21
C THR A 38 0.79 6.38 -11.70
N THR A 39 0.99 6.34 -13.01
CA THR A 39 2.07 5.59 -13.65
C THR A 39 3.17 6.52 -14.17
N ASP A 40 4.38 5.99 -14.29
CA ASP A 40 5.46 6.68 -14.98
C ASP A 40 5.17 6.79 -16.48
N ALA A 41 5.57 7.91 -17.09
CA ALA A 41 5.33 8.19 -18.49
C ALA A 41 6.17 7.33 -19.45
N ASP A 42 7.21 6.68 -18.93
CA ASP A 42 8.17 5.88 -19.69
C ASP A 42 7.81 4.39 -19.75
N LEU A 43 6.71 3.97 -19.12
CA LEU A 43 6.20 2.60 -19.23
C LEU A 43 5.71 2.32 -20.67
N ASP A 44 5.90 1.09 -21.13
CA ASP A 44 5.32 0.66 -22.39
C ASP A 44 3.80 0.43 -22.28
N GLU A 45 3.14 0.22 -23.42
CA GLU A 45 1.68 0.14 -23.48
C GLU A 45 1.13 -1.07 -22.71
N ASP A 46 1.85 -2.19 -22.74
CA ASP A 46 1.45 -3.43 -22.07
C ASP A 46 1.53 -3.26 -20.55
N ASP A 47 2.65 -2.72 -20.03
CA ASP A 47 2.80 -2.42 -18.61
C ASP A 47 1.76 -1.38 -18.14
N LEU A 48 1.53 -0.33 -18.94
CA LEU A 48 0.52 0.69 -18.64
C LEU A 48 -0.89 0.10 -18.53
N GLU A 49 -1.24 -0.85 -19.40
CA GLU A 49 -2.52 -1.55 -19.34
C GLU A 49 -2.64 -2.35 -18.03
N MET A 50 -1.59 -3.08 -17.63
CA MET A 50 -1.58 -3.82 -16.37
C MET A 50 -1.80 -2.92 -15.15
N PHE A 51 -1.17 -1.74 -15.10
CA PHE A 51 -1.41 -0.79 -14.01
C PHE A 51 -2.82 -0.19 -14.06
N ARG A 52 -3.34 0.15 -15.24
CA ARG A 52 -4.71 0.66 -15.39
C ARG A 52 -5.76 -0.34 -14.93
N ASP A 53 -5.53 -1.63 -15.19
CA ASP A 53 -6.41 -2.72 -14.76
C ASP A 53 -6.41 -2.94 -13.24
N MET A 54 -5.47 -2.34 -12.49
CA MET A 54 -5.55 -2.32 -11.03
C MET A 54 -6.75 -1.48 -10.53
N VAL A 55 -7.24 -0.52 -11.32
CA VAL A 55 -8.36 0.34 -10.91
C VAL A 55 -9.63 -0.50 -10.71
N GLY A 56 -10.22 -0.37 -9.53
CA GLY A 56 -11.38 -1.15 -9.08
C GLY A 56 -11.03 -2.44 -8.33
N ALA A 57 -9.78 -2.90 -8.41
CA ALA A 57 -9.32 -4.06 -7.65
C ALA A 57 -9.36 -3.79 -6.14
N ILE A 58 -9.58 -4.84 -5.36
CA ILE A 58 -9.50 -4.79 -3.89
C ILE A 58 -8.24 -5.52 -3.46
N CYS A 59 -7.33 -4.79 -2.85
CA CYS A 59 -6.01 -5.27 -2.45
C CYS A 59 -5.77 -5.06 -0.95
N ASP A 60 -4.91 -5.90 -0.37
CA ASP A 60 -4.38 -5.67 0.97
C ASP A 60 -3.24 -4.64 0.92
N ILE A 61 -3.16 -3.76 1.93
CA ILE A 61 -2.01 -2.88 2.11
C ILE A 61 -0.81 -3.70 2.59
N GLU A 62 0.27 -3.72 1.80
CA GLU A 62 1.50 -4.46 2.09
C GLU A 62 2.53 -3.64 2.86
N ARG A 63 2.51 -2.32 2.68
CA ARG A 63 3.33 -1.36 3.44
C ARG A 63 2.78 0.05 3.30
N ILE A 64 3.16 0.91 4.22
CA ILE A 64 3.02 2.37 4.10
C ILE A 64 4.42 2.94 4.22
N ASP A 65 4.85 3.71 3.23
CA ASP A 65 6.19 4.27 3.19
C ASP A 65 6.31 5.58 3.99
N ALA A 66 7.50 6.17 3.97
CA ALA A 66 7.80 7.41 4.71
C ALA A 66 7.04 8.63 4.17
N ASP A 67 6.61 8.61 2.91
CA ASP A 67 5.83 9.67 2.27
C ASP A 67 4.32 9.50 2.53
N GLY A 68 3.92 8.40 3.17
CA GLY A 68 2.55 8.08 3.54
C GLY A 68 1.75 7.42 2.41
N ALA A 69 2.42 6.96 1.34
CA ALA A 69 1.78 6.20 0.28
C ALA A 69 1.52 4.76 0.77
N ALA A 70 0.30 4.27 0.54
CA ALA A 70 -0.09 2.92 0.88
C ALA A 70 0.12 2.00 -0.32
N TRP A 71 1.07 1.07 -0.20
CA TRP A 71 1.44 0.20 -1.29
C TRP A 71 0.57 -1.05 -1.34
N VAL A 72 0.09 -1.35 -2.53
CA VAL A 72 -0.65 -2.57 -2.87
C VAL A 72 0.08 -3.33 -3.95
N ALA A 73 -0.24 -4.62 -4.06
CA ALA A 73 0.30 -5.50 -5.09
C ALA A 73 -0.82 -6.30 -5.78
N LEU A 74 -0.65 -6.58 -7.06
CA LEU A 74 -1.46 -7.54 -7.79
C LEU A 74 -0.58 -8.51 -8.58
N TRP A 75 -0.93 -9.79 -8.53
CA TRP A 75 -0.27 -10.86 -9.26
C TRP A 75 -1.10 -11.20 -10.50
N TRP A 76 -0.48 -11.12 -11.66
CA TRP A 76 -1.08 -11.37 -12.97
C TRP A 76 -0.56 -12.68 -13.52
N ASN A 77 -1.41 -13.45 -14.18
CA ASN A 77 -0.96 -14.59 -14.96
C ASN A 77 -0.67 -14.10 -16.38
N GLY A 78 0.61 -13.95 -16.71
CA GLY A 78 1.07 -13.67 -18.07
C GLY A 78 1.48 -14.95 -18.82
N ASP A 79 1.72 -14.81 -20.11
CA ASP A 79 2.08 -15.93 -20.99
C ASP A 79 3.41 -16.60 -20.62
N GLU A 80 4.36 -15.83 -20.07
CA GLU A 80 5.68 -16.31 -19.63
C GLU A 80 5.77 -16.56 -18.12
N GLY A 81 4.64 -16.50 -17.40
CA GLY A 81 4.57 -16.72 -15.96
C GLY A 81 3.88 -15.60 -15.21
N THR A 82 4.01 -15.61 -13.88
CA THR A 82 3.33 -14.63 -13.03
C THR A 82 4.11 -13.32 -13.00
N VAL A 83 3.42 -12.22 -13.28
CA VAL A 83 3.94 -10.85 -13.20
C VAL A 83 3.38 -10.18 -11.95
N LEU A 84 4.18 -9.36 -11.28
CA LEU A 84 3.77 -8.59 -10.11
C LEU A 84 3.78 -7.10 -10.45
N THR A 85 2.65 -6.42 -10.26
CA THR A 85 2.62 -4.96 -10.23
C THR A 85 2.48 -4.49 -8.79
N GLN A 86 3.25 -3.46 -8.42
CA GLN A 86 3.16 -2.80 -7.13
C GLN A 86 3.04 -1.30 -7.33
N ILE A 87 2.14 -0.66 -6.59
CA ILE A 87 1.93 0.78 -6.69
C ILE A 87 1.63 1.39 -5.33
N GLY A 88 2.24 2.54 -5.05
CA GLY A 88 1.94 3.37 -3.88
C GLY A 88 0.73 4.25 -4.17
N LEU A 89 -0.32 4.10 -3.36
CA LEU A 89 -1.54 4.88 -3.49
C LEU A 89 -1.51 6.08 -2.55
N ALA A 90 -1.76 7.26 -3.10
CA ALA A 90 -2.10 8.42 -2.30
C ALA A 90 -3.52 8.29 -1.71
N PRO A 91 -3.87 9.03 -0.65
CA PRO A 91 -5.18 8.94 0.00
C PRO A 91 -6.37 9.02 -0.96
N TRP A 92 -6.35 9.91 -1.95
CA TRP A 92 -7.46 10.07 -2.90
C TRP A 92 -7.60 8.91 -3.89
N GLN A 93 -6.56 8.10 -4.06
CA GLN A 93 -6.51 6.97 -5.00
C GLN A 93 -7.07 5.68 -4.43
N MET A 94 -7.53 5.69 -3.17
CA MET A 94 -8.05 4.50 -2.52
C MET A 94 -9.26 4.76 -1.63
N GLU A 95 -10.12 3.75 -1.53
CA GLU A 95 -11.23 3.69 -0.58
C GLU A 95 -11.05 2.48 0.33
N ARG A 96 -11.09 2.67 1.65
CA ARG A 96 -11.04 1.54 2.58
C ARG A 96 -12.30 0.70 2.45
N VAL A 97 -12.11 -0.62 2.30
CA VAL A 97 -13.20 -1.59 2.29
C VAL A 97 -13.34 -2.17 3.70
N LYS A 98 -14.55 -2.12 4.24
CA LYS A 98 -14.85 -2.81 5.50
C LYS A 98 -14.94 -4.31 5.24
N GLY A 99 -14.11 -5.07 5.93
CA GLY A 99 -14.20 -6.53 6.02
C GLY A 99 -15.37 -6.98 6.90
#